data_AF-X1NUP9-F1
#
_entry.id   AF-X1NUP9-F1
#
_cell.length_a   1.000
_cell.length_b   1.000
_cell.length_c   1.000
_cell.angle_alpha   90.00
_cell.angle_beta   90.00
_cell.angle_gamma   90.00
#
_symmetry.space_group_name_H-M   'P 1'
#
loop_
_entity.id
_entity.type
_entity.pdbx_description
1 polymer ?
#
loop_
_entity_poly.entity_id
_entity_poly.type
_entity_poly.pdbx_seq_one_letter_code
_entity_poly.pdbx_strand_id
1 'polypeptide(L)'
;KEIGEEMEMPPEKVRGIIKLAQLPISLEAPIGDEEDNHLGDFIEDRNALPPPDAASKQLLKEQIDGVLSSLTPREQRVLQLRFGLEDGRSRTLEEVGKEFKVTRERIRQIEAKALRKLRHPSRSRKLKDYLE
;
A
#
# COMPACT_ATOMS: atom_id res chain seq x y z
N LYS A 1 -4.88 18.79 -35.80
CA LYS A 1 -6.30 18.67 -36.19
C LYS A 1 -6.34 18.57 -37.71
N GLU A 2 -5.76 19.54 -38.40
CA GLU A 2 -5.50 19.53 -39.85
C GLU A 2 -4.81 18.24 -40.35
N ILE A 3 -3.72 17.79 -39.69
CA ILE A 3 -3.04 16.52 -40.05
C ILE A 3 -3.93 15.29 -39.88
N GLY A 4 -4.87 15.31 -38.92
CA GLY A 4 -5.80 14.18 -38.71
C GLY A 4 -6.92 14.14 -39.74
N GLU A 5 -7.38 15.31 -40.18
CA GLU A 5 -8.38 15.44 -41.25
C GLU A 5 -7.80 14.97 -42.59
N GLU A 6 -6.56 15.35 -42.91
CA GLU A 6 -5.88 14.93 -44.16
C GLU A 6 -5.52 13.44 -44.17
N MET A 7 -5.23 12.85 -43.00
CA MET A 7 -4.86 11.44 -42.87
C MET A 7 -6.05 10.51 -42.56
N GLU A 8 -7.29 11.01 -42.58
CA GLU A 8 -8.50 10.27 -42.19
C GLU A 8 -8.38 9.57 -40.80
N MET A 9 -7.67 10.22 -39.88
CA MET A 9 -7.40 9.69 -38.54
C MET A 9 -7.95 10.60 -37.45
N PRO A 10 -8.51 10.05 -36.37
CA PRO A 10 -8.91 10.86 -35.22
C PRO A 10 -7.74 11.70 -34.70
N PRO A 11 -7.93 13.00 -34.42
CA PRO A 11 -6.85 13.90 -34.00
C PRO A 11 -6.15 13.44 -32.71
N GLU A 12 -6.84 12.67 -31.86
CA GLU A 12 -6.26 12.04 -30.67
C GLU A 12 -5.22 10.97 -31.04
N LYS A 13 -5.49 10.18 -32.06
CA LYS A 13 -4.60 9.12 -32.55
C LYS A 13 -3.33 9.72 -33.17
N VAL A 14 -3.47 10.82 -33.91
CA VAL A 14 -2.32 11.58 -34.44
C VAL A 14 -1.45 12.15 -33.32
N ARG A 15 -2.05 12.73 -32.27
CA ARG A 15 -1.29 13.22 -31.09
C ARG A 15 -0.57 12.07 -30.36
N GLY A 16 -1.21 10.91 -30.25
CA GLY A 16 -0.59 9.71 -29.67
C GLY A 16 0.62 9.25 -30.45
N ILE A 17 0.51 9.16 -31.79
CA ILE A 17 1.61 8.78 -32.68
C ILE A 17 2.76 9.77 -32.59
N ILE A 18 2.48 11.08 -32.62
CA ILE A 18 3.52 12.12 -32.49
C ILE A 18 4.25 12.01 -31.15
N LYS A 19 3.53 11.75 -30.04
CA LYS A 19 4.15 11.53 -28.72
C LYS A 19 5.03 10.27 -28.70
N LEU A 20 4.61 9.20 -29.34
CA LEU A 20 5.38 7.94 -29.41
C LEU A 20 6.62 8.06 -30.31
N ALA A 21 6.58 8.92 -31.31
CA ALA A 21 7.70 9.16 -32.22
C ALA A 21 8.79 10.06 -31.62
N GLN A 22 8.56 10.67 -30.44
CA GLN A 22 9.59 11.43 -29.73
C GLN A 22 10.66 10.48 -29.19
N LEU A 23 11.92 10.79 -29.48
CA LEU A 23 13.07 10.06 -28.92
C LEU A 23 13.22 10.38 -27.42
N PRO A 24 13.66 9.40 -26.61
CA PRO A 24 13.96 9.65 -25.20
C PRO A 24 15.13 10.64 -25.09
N ILE A 25 15.04 11.52 -24.10
CA ILE A 25 16.09 12.50 -23.77
C ILE A 25 17.02 11.86 -22.73
N SER A 26 18.32 12.12 -22.84
CA SER A 26 19.29 11.66 -21.84
C SER A 26 19.02 12.32 -20.48
N LEU A 27 19.12 11.54 -19.41
CA LEU A 27 19.09 12.06 -18.04
C LEU A 27 20.34 12.88 -17.70
N GLU A 28 21.43 12.66 -18.43
CA GLU A 28 22.68 13.43 -18.33
C GLU A 28 22.66 14.71 -19.18
N ALA A 29 21.52 15.05 -19.80
CA ALA A 29 21.42 16.30 -20.53
C ALA A 29 21.55 17.48 -19.53
N PRO A 30 22.47 18.44 -19.77
CA PRO A 30 22.63 19.59 -18.89
C PRO A 30 21.36 20.45 -18.92
N ILE A 31 21.01 21.02 -17.77
CA ILE A 31 19.83 21.87 -17.64
C ILE A 31 20.22 23.23 -17.02
N GLY A 32 20.00 24.30 -17.78
CA GLY A 32 20.43 25.65 -17.40
C GLY A 32 21.90 25.94 -17.73
N ASP A 33 22.42 27.03 -17.19
CA ASP A 33 23.80 27.52 -17.42
C ASP A 33 24.81 26.96 -16.40
N GLU A 34 24.35 26.19 -15.42
CA GLU A 34 25.20 25.58 -14.39
C GLU A 34 25.65 24.18 -14.84
N GLU A 35 26.96 23.98 -14.97
CA GLU A 35 27.58 22.76 -15.54
C GLU A 35 27.34 21.49 -14.72
N ASP A 36 26.93 21.61 -13.45
CA ASP A 36 26.73 20.46 -12.55
C ASP A 36 25.29 19.92 -12.52
N ASN A 37 24.33 20.62 -13.14
CA ASN A 37 22.91 20.23 -13.08
C ASN A 37 22.51 19.40 -14.30
N HIS A 38 22.05 18.18 -14.06
CA HIS A 38 21.57 17.27 -15.11
C HIS A 38 20.06 17.11 -15.04
N LEU A 39 19.42 16.77 -16.16
CA LEU A 39 17.97 16.55 -16.23
C LEU A 39 17.49 15.50 -15.19
N GLY A 40 18.30 14.48 -14.93
CA GLY A 40 18.02 13.43 -13.95
C GLY A 40 17.86 13.92 -12.52
N ASP A 41 18.57 14.99 -12.14
CA ASP A 41 18.55 15.54 -10.77
C ASP A 41 17.20 16.16 -10.40
N PHE A 42 16.38 16.49 -11.40
CA PHE A 42 15.04 17.06 -11.23
C PHE A 42 13.91 16.01 -11.32
N ILE A 43 14.26 14.74 -11.55
CA ILE A 43 13.26 13.67 -11.59
C ILE A 43 13.08 13.10 -10.18
N GLU A 44 11.99 13.50 -9.54
CA GLU A 44 11.57 12.92 -8.28
C GLU A 44 11.22 11.43 -8.43
N ASP A 45 11.73 10.60 -7.51
CA ASP A 45 11.26 9.22 -7.38
C ASP A 45 9.87 9.20 -6.72
N ARG A 46 8.84 9.13 -7.56
CA ARG A 46 7.44 9.02 -7.11
C ARG A 46 7.09 7.69 -6.45
N ASN A 47 7.98 6.69 -6.50
CA ASN A 47 7.79 5.40 -5.84
C ASN A 47 8.41 5.38 -4.44
N ALA A 48 9.31 6.31 -4.13
CA ALA A 48 9.92 6.43 -2.82
C ALA A 48 8.85 6.83 -1.79
N LEU A 49 8.79 6.10 -0.69
CA LEU A 49 7.88 6.46 0.40
C LEU A 49 8.47 7.66 1.17
N PRO A 50 7.73 8.76 1.34
CA PRO A 50 8.22 9.90 2.12
C PRO A 50 8.62 9.46 3.55
N PRO A 51 9.72 9.99 4.12
CA PRO A 51 10.10 9.72 5.51
C PRO A 51 8.99 9.87 6.55
N PRO A 52 8.13 10.92 6.53
CA PRO A 52 7.03 11.02 7.49
C PRO A 52 6.00 9.88 7.33
N ASP A 53 5.73 9.44 6.11
CA ASP A 53 4.80 8.34 5.84
C ASP A 53 5.38 7.01 6.32
N ALA A 54 6.68 6.80 6.13
CA ALA A 54 7.39 5.63 6.65
C ALA A 54 7.33 5.59 8.18
N ALA A 55 7.60 6.71 8.85
CA ALA A 55 7.50 6.82 10.31
C ALA A 55 6.07 6.56 10.80
N SER A 56 5.06 7.11 10.12
CA SER A 56 3.65 6.94 10.46
C SER A 56 3.21 5.47 10.34
N LYS A 57 3.65 4.76 9.28
CA LYS A 57 3.42 3.32 9.12
C LYS A 57 4.07 2.49 10.23
N GLN A 58 5.30 2.85 10.63
CA GLN A 58 6.01 2.16 11.69
C GLN A 58 5.31 2.35 13.04
N LEU A 59 4.90 3.58 13.37
CA LEU A 59 4.14 3.88 14.58
C LEU A 59 2.80 3.15 14.61
N LEU A 60 2.09 3.10 13.49
CA LEU A 60 0.84 2.33 13.37
C LEU A 60 1.06 0.84 13.66
N LYS A 61 2.14 0.25 13.13
CA LYS A 61 2.49 -1.15 13.36
C LYS A 61 2.71 -1.43 14.86
N GLU A 62 3.46 -0.58 15.53
CA GLU A 62 3.72 -0.69 16.98
C GLU A 62 2.45 -0.57 17.81
N GLN A 63 1.54 0.35 17.44
CA GLN A 63 0.25 0.49 18.12
C GLN A 63 -0.64 -0.74 17.91
N ILE A 64 -0.68 -1.29 16.69
CA ILE A 64 -1.42 -2.52 16.40
C ILE A 64 -0.87 -3.67 17.25
N ASP A 65 0.45 -3.87 17.30
CA ASP A 65 1.07 -4.91 18.11
C ASP A 65 0.78 -4.73 19.61
N GLY A 66 0.85 -3.49 20.10
CA GLY A 66 0.47 -3.15 21.47
C GLY A 66 -0.99 -3.49 21.77
N VAL A 67 -1.92 -3.23 20.86
CA VAL A 67 -3.34 -3.56 21.03
C VAL A 67 -3.58 -5.07 20.94
N LEU A 68 -2.91 -5.77 20.02
CA LEU A 68 -3.00 -7.22 19.86
C LEU A 68 -2.48 -7.98 21.07
N SER A 69 -1.46 -7.44 21.77
CA SER A 69 -0.93 -8.02 23.01
C SER A 69 -1.99 -8.14 24.14
N SER A 70 -3.06 -7.35 24.07
CA SER A 70 -4.18 -7.39 25.03
C SER A 70 -5.20 -8.52 24.77
N LEU A 71 -5.02 -9.27 23.67
CA LEU A 71 -5.82 -10.44 23.33
C LEU A 71 -5.18 -11.69 23.91
N THR A 72 -5.92 -12.80 23.89
CA THR A 72 -5.31 -14.10 24.22
C THR A 72 -4.31 -14.50 23.13
N PRO A 73 -3.23 -15.24 23.44
CA PRO A 73 -2.23 -15.65 22.44
C PRO A 73 -2.84 -16.33 21.21
N ARG A 74 -3.92 -17.10 21.43
CA ARG A 74 -4.66 -17.77 20.35
C ARG A 74 -5.45 -16.79 19.48
N GLU A 75 -6.11 -15.79 20.06
CA GLU A 75 -6.81 -14.74 19.31
C GLU A 75 -5.84 -13.86 18.54
N GLN A 76 -4.72 -13.47 19.16
CA GLN A 76 -3.65 -12.70 18.52
C GLN A 76 -3.09 -13.45 17.30
N ARG A 77 -2.73 -14.73 17.46
CA ARG A 77 -2.15 -15.53 16.37
C ARG A 77 -3.13 -15.73 15.21
N VAL A 78 -4.42 -15.94 15.50
CA VAL A 78 -5.46 -16.03 14.47
C VAL A 78 -5.56 -14.73 13.67
N LEU A 79 -5.56 -13.56 14.32
CA LEU A 79 -5.61 -12.28 13.62
C LEU A 79 -4.34 -11.98 12.83
N GLN A 80 -3.16 -12.25 13.39
CA GLN A 80 -1.88 -12.06 12.70
C GLN A 80 -1.82 -12.83 11.38
N LEU A 81 -2.23 -14.10 11.41
CA LEU A 81 -2.27 -14.96 10.22
C LEU A 81 -3.38 -14.57 9.23
N ARG A 82 -4.55 -14.16 9.73
CA ARG A 82 -5.69 -13.79 8.88
C ARG A 82 -5.41 -12.52 8.08
N PHE A 83 -4.78 -11.53 8.72
CA PHE A 83 -4.52 -10.21 8.12
C PHE A 83 -3.08 -10.06 7.61
N GLY A 84 -2.21 -11.06 7.77
CA GLY A 84 -0.83 -11.01 7.30
C GLY A 84 0.02 -9.98 8.04
N LEU A 85 -0.24 -9.76 9.34
CA LEU A 85 0.42 -8.69 10.12
C LEU A 85 1.90 -8.98 10.42
N GLU A 86 2.34 -10.23 10.22
CA GLU A 86 3.71 -10.68 10.47
C GLU A 86 4.48 -10.92 9.17
N ASP A 87 3.92 -11.70 8.24
CA ASP A 87 4.56 -12.15 7.00
C ASP A 87 4.05 -11.42 5.74
N GLY A 88 3.13 -10.45 5.90
CA GLY A 88 2.50 -9.72 4.80
C GLY A 88 1.51 -10.53 3.97
N ARG A 89 1.26 -11.80 4.32
CA ARG A 89 0.40 -12.71 3.56
C ARG A 89 -0.88 -13.00 4.34
N SER A 90 -1.99 -12.46 3.86
CA SER A 90 -3.30 -12.79 4.41
C SER A 90 -3.68 -14.24 4.07
N ARG A 91 -4.07 -15.00 5.10
CA ARG A 91 -4.55 -16.39 4.95
C ARG A 91 -6.06 -16.45 5.03
N THR A 92 -6.69 -17.37 4.32
CA THR A 92 -8.13 -17.62 4.39
C THR A 92 -8.54 -18.27 5.71
N LEU A 93 -9.83 -18.21 6.07
CA LEU A 93 -10.37 -18.88 7.26
C LEU A 93 -10.10 -20.40 7.27
N GLU A 94 -10.07 -21.02 6.09
CA GLU A 94 -9.80 -22.45 5.94
C GLU A 94 -8.32 -22.78 6.14
N GLU A 95 -7.42 -21.97 5.61
CA GLU A 95 -5.96 -22.12 5.81
C GLU A 95 -5.58 -21.94 7.28
N VAL A 96 -6.11 -20.89 7.92
CA VAL A 96 -5.92 -20.69 9.36
C VAL A 96 -6.55 -21.85 10.15
N GLY A 97 -7.73 -22.34 9.74
CA GLY A 97 -8.36 -23.50 10.36
C GLY A 97 -7.50 -24.76 10.32
N LYS A 98 -6.87 -25.03 9.17
CA LYS A 98 -5.92 -26.15 8.99
C LYS A 98 -4.72 -26.04 9.94
N GLU A 99 -4.12 -24.85 10.06
CA GLU A 99 -2.97 -24.62 10.95
C GLU A 99 -3.32 -24.81 12.43
N PHE A 100 -4.49 -24.33 12.86
CA PHE A 100 -4.97 -24.48 14.24
C PHE A 100 -5.69 -25.80 14.53
N LYS A 101 -5.79 -26.71 13.54
CA LYS A 101 -6.53 -27.98 13.61
C LYS A 101 -7.97 -27.79 14.10
N VAL A 102 -8.66 -26.77 13.60
CA VAL A 102 -10.06 -26.45 13.93
C VAL A 102 -10.87 -26.17 12.66
N THR A 103 -12.19 -26.21 12.80
CA THR A 103 -13.09 -25.90 11.68
C THR A 103 -13.00 -24.43 11.26
N ARG A 104 -13.29 -24.15 10.00
CA ARG A 104 -13.44 -22.79 9.45
C ARG A 104 -14.35 -21.91 10.31
N GLU A 105 -15.51 -22.46 10.72
CA GLU A 105 -16.48 -21.72 11.53
C GLU A 105 -15.92 -21.38 12.92
N ARG A 106 -15.07 -22.26 13.49
CA ARG A 106 -14.40 -21.95 14.75
C ARG A 106 -13.44 -20.77 14.63
N ILE A 107 -12.68 -20.67 13.53
CA ILE A 107 -11.82 -19.50 13.27
C ILE A 107 -12.67 -18.24 13.12
N ARG A 108 -13.78 -18.30 12.38
CA ARG A 108 -14.71 -17.17 12.22
C ARG A 108 -15.24 -16.64 13.56
N GLN A 109 -15.59 -17.55 14.48
CA GLN A 109 -16.03 -17.19 15.83
C GLN A 109 -14.92 -16.51 16.65
N ILE A 110 -13.70 -17.04 16.58
CA ILE A 110 -12.54 -16.45 17.28
C ILE A 110 -12.26 -15.05 16.74
N GLU A 111 -12.26 -14.88 15.43
CA GLU A 111 -12.08 -13.58 14.77
C GLU A 111 -13.15 -12.57 15.23
N ALA A 112 -14.43 -12.94 15.14
CA ALA A 112 -15.53 -12.05 15.53
C ALA A 112 -15.43 -11.65 17.01
N LYS A 113 -15.06 -12.60 17.89
CA LYS A 113 -14.86 -12.33 19.32
C LYS A 113 -13.68 -11.41 19.57
N ALA A 114 -12.56 -11.62 18.88
CA ALA A 114 -11.37 -10.78 19.00
C ALA A 114 -11.64 -9.36 18.50
N LEU A 115 -12.24 -9.21 17.32
CA LEU A 115 -12.65 -7.91 16.77
C LEU A 115 -13.63 -7.19 17.69
N ARG A 116 -14.56 -7.91 18.33
CA ARG A 116 -15.47 -7.31 19.33
C ARG A 116 -14.71 -6.73 20.53
N LYS A 117 -13.66 -7.42 21.02
CA LYS A 117 -12.80 -6.90 22.10
C LYS A 117 -12.02 -5.67 21.64
N LEU A 118 -11.49 -5.69 20.42
CA LEU A 118 -10.73 -4.58 19.86
C LEU A 118 -11.58 -3.32 19.62
N ARG A 119 -12.86 -3.48 19.27
CA ARG A 119 -13.82 -2.37 19.12
C ARG A 119 -14.19 -1.66 20.43
N HIS A 120 -13.84 -2.22 21.59
CA HIS A 120 -14.15 -1.59 22.86
C HIS A 120 -13.37 -0.26 23.01
N PRO A 121 -13.99 0.85 23.48
CA PRO A 121 -13.37 2.19 23.51
C PRO A 121 -12.00 2.26 24.18
N SER A 122 -11.79 1.45 25.23
CA SER A 122 -10.52 1.35 25.95
C SER A 122 -9.35 0.91 25.06
N ARG A 123 -9.61 0.12 24.01
CA ARG A 123 -8.60 -0.39 23.07
C ARG A 123 -8.64 0.35 21.74
N SER A 124 -9.84 0.69 21.26
CA SER A 124 -10.00 1.34 19.95
C SER A 124 -9.54 2.80 19.93
N ARG A 125 -9.53 3.52 21.08
CA ARG A 125 -9.10 4.93 21.11
C ARG A 125 -7.72 5.15 20.50
N LYS A 126 -6.75 4.29 20.82
CA LYS A 126 -5.37 4.39 20.29
C LYS A 126 -5.26 4.19 18.78
N LEU A 127 -6.22 3.51 18.17
CA LEU A 127 -6.25 3.20 16.74
C LEU A 127 -7.17 4.15 15.96
N LYS A 128 -8.02 4.93 16.64
CA LYS A 128 -8.94 5.86 15.99
C LYS A 128 -8.21 7.03 15.34
N ASP A 129 -7.12 7.47 15.95
CA ASP A 129 -6.30 8.60 15.46
C ASP A 129 -5.63 8.30 14.11
N TYR A 130 -5.63 7.03 13.66
CA TYR A 130 -5.11 6.59 12.36
C TYR A 130 -6.20 6.41 11.28
N LEU A 131 -7.46 6.72 11.59
CA LEU A 131 -8.59 6.63 10.65
C LEU A 131 -8.99 8.00 10.06
N GLU A 132 -8.34 9.09 10.48
CA GLU A 132 -8.42 10.42 9.87
C GLU A 132 -7.38 10.56 8.76
#